data_AF-A0A8T5JPK2-F1
#
_entry.id   AF-A0A8T5JPK2-F1
#
_cell.length_a   1.000
_cell.length_b   1.000
_cell.length_c   1.000
_cell.angle_alpha   90.00
_cell.angle_beta   90.00
_cell.angle_gamma   90.00
#
_symmetry.space_group_name_H-M   'P 1'
#
loop_
_entity.id
_entity.type
_entity.pdbx_description
1 polymer ?
#
loop_
_entity_poly.entity_id
_entity_poly.type
_entity_poly.pdbx_seq_one_letter_code
_entity_poly.pdbx_strand_id
1 'polypeptide(L)'
;MKNKESKSVAHSKKKTKSVDELHEEIAKKATKDLEDNGFDSCDNFSDSDPSNKGSDRKLVILLGILVLIFAAFFLGRFVLNDKQIIKSPDQLHSENIAGDLDSEEGYVYNGYSFVNFGGVWYTQAQLENAIYDLAFNNDPESIKHIPVEGILNEDYFAEKKLWITFDSNATASLKYIAVANGGFSTSLAKAFGYWLESGCTSHEDPGCRNKEITTCDDLNKSVVYFKEGEPTKIIYDSNCIIIQGVGEDIVKAKDRLLMRWYKIMP
;
A
#
# COMPACT_ATOMS: atom_id res chain seq x y z
N MET A 1 49.19 19.11 29.02
CA MET A 1 49.23 19.96 27.80
C MET A 1 49.87 19.17 26.67
N LYS A 2 49.09 18.51 25.82
CA LYS A 2 49.55 17.95 24.54
C LYS A 2 48.49 18.23 23.48
N ASN A 3 48.89 19.09 22.54
CA ASN A 3 48.15 19.58 21.39
C ASN A 3 47.93 18.43 20.40
N LYS A 4 46.70 18.19 19.93
CA LYS A 4 46.41 17.21 18.87
C LYS A 4 45.78 17.94 17.69
N GLU A 5 46.47 17.85 16.56
CA GLU A 5 46.19 18.50 15.29
C GLU A 5 44.85 18.07 14.69
N SER A 6 44.06 19.06 14.29
CA SER A 6 42.84 18.92 13.49
C SER A 6 43.20 18.78 12.01
N LYS A 7 42.99 17.59 11.42
CA LYS A 7 43.06 17.38 9.96
C LYS A 7 41.72 17.71 9.32
N SER A 8 41.72 18.77 8.52
CA SER A 8 40.63 19.21 7.65
C SER A 8 40.39 18.20 6.53
N VAL A 9 39.20 17.57 6.50
CA VAL A 9 38.74 16.69 5.43
C VAL A 9 38.08 17.53 4.34
N ALA A 10 38.63 17.49 3.13
CA ALA A 10 38.08 18.17 1.96
C ALA A 10 36.83 17.44 1.45
N HIS A 11 35.66 18.09 1.57
CA HIS A 11 34.42 17.62 0.97
C HIS A 11 34.43 17.83 -0.55
N SER A 12 34.54 16.74 -1.30
CA SER A 12 34.33 16.69 -2.75
C SER A 12 32.84 16.88 -3.04
N LYS A 13 32.47 18.03 -3.60
CA LYS A 13 31.12 18.34 -4.07
C LYS A 13 30.81 17.48 -5.32
N LYS A 14 30.10 16.37 -5.12
CA LYS A 14 29.45 15.67 -6.25
C LYS A 14 28.31 16.55 -6.76
N LYS A 15 28.40 16.93 -8.04
CA LYS A 15 27.39 17.69 -8.76
C LYS A 15 26.19 16.77 -9.01
N THR A 16 25.11 16.97 -8.29
CA THR A 16 23.83 16.28 -8.53
C THR A 16 23.24 16.84 -9.83
N LYS A 17 23.10 16.00 -10.86
CA LYS A 17 22.38 16.38 -12.09
C LYS A 17 20.94 16.71 -11.74
N SER A 18 20.33 17.68 -12.42
CA SER A 18 18.91 18.00 -12.23
C SER A 18 18.04 16.87 -12.77
N VAL A 19 16.81 16.79 -12.27
CA VAL A 19 15.81 15.80 -12.74
C VAL A 19 15.54 15.98 -14.24
N ASP A 20 15.57 17.23 -14.72
CA ASP A 20 15.37 17.56 -16.14
C ASP A 20 16.48 16.98 -17.04
N GLU A 21 17.75 17.06 -16.60
CA GLU A 21 18.88 16.44 -17.32
C GLU A 21 18.75 14.90 -17.38
N LEU A 22 18.20 14.29 -16.32
CA LEU A 22 17.98 12.84 -16.27
C LEU A 22 16.84 12.40 -17.22
N HIS A 23 15.77 13.18 -17.30
CA HIS A 23 14.65 12.90 -18.21
C HIS A 23 15.05 13.01 -19.68
N GLU A 24 15.91 13.99 -20.03
CA GLU A 24 16.43 14.12 -21.39
C GLU A 24 17.35 12.94 -21.79
N GLU A 25 18.15 12.43 -20.85
CA GLU A 25 19.04 11.28 -21.07
C GLU A 25 18.25 9.98 -21.29
N ILE A 26 17.12 9.79 -20.57
CA ILE A 26 16.23 8.64 -20.74
C ILE A 26 15.46 8.74 -22.08
N ALA A 27 14.97 9.92 -22.45
CA ALA A 27 14.25 10.12 -23.71
C ALA A 27 15.14 9.85 -24.93
N LYS A 28 16.42 10.27 -24.89
CA LYS A 28 17.40 9.99 -25.95
C LYS A 28 17.77 8.51 -26.09
N LYS A 29 17.68 7.75 -25.00
CA LYS A 29 17.99 6.31 -25.03
C LYS A 29 16.82 5.50 -25.62
N ALA A 30 15.58 5.86 -25.29
CA ALA A 30 14.39 5.17 -25.79
C ALA A 30 14.16 5.33 -27.30
N THR A 31 14.52 6.49 -27.89
CA THR A 31 14.41 6.69 -29.34
C THR A 31 15.47 5.91 -30.13
N LYS A 32 16.66 5.70 -29.55
CA LYS A 32 17.73 4.94 -30.21
C LYS A 32 17.39 3.45 -30.32
N ASP A 33 16.70 2.89 -29.34
CA ASP A 33 16.35 1.45 -29.33
C ASP A 33 15.17 1.11 -30.27
N LEU A 34 14.43 2.12 -30.77
CA LEU A 34 13.32 1.95 -31.72
C LEU A 34 13.77 1.98 -33.19
N GLU A 35 14.94 2.55 -33.52
CA GLU A 35 15.45 2.58 -34.90
C GLU A 35 16.18 1.29 -35.31
N ASP A 36 16.72 0.53 -34.34
CA ASP A 36 17.50 -0.69 -34.63
C ASP A 36 16.65 -1.97 -34.78
N ASN A 37 15.34 -1.93 -34.50
CA ASN A 37 14.44 -3.06 -34.71
C ASN A 37 13.69 -2.91 -36.04
N GLY A 38 14.43 -3.10 -37.14
CA GLY A 38 13.88 -3.22 -38.48
C GLY A 38 12.78 -4.28 -38.54
N PHE A 39 11.54 -3.82 -38.68
CA PHE A 39 10.37 -4.65 -38.97
C PHE A 39 10.45 -5.06 -40.44
N ASP A 40 11.03 -6.24 -40.69
CA ASP A 40 11.07 -6.86 -42.00
C ASP A 40 9.64 -7.12 -42.50
N SER A 41 9.31 -6.40 -43.57
CA SER A 41 8.09 -6.55 -44.36
C SER A 41 8.09 -7.94 -45.02
N CYS A 42 7.13 -8.79 -44.67
CA CYS A 42 6.72 -9.89 -45.52
C CYS A 42 5.41 -9.49 -46.21
N ASP A 43 5.59 -8.79 -47.32
CA ASP A 43 4.64 -8.73 -48.42
C ASP A 43 4.33 -10.16 -48.90
N ASN A 44 3.06 -10.52 -48.92
CA ASN A 44 2.45 -11.47 -49.85
C ASN A 44 0.93 -11.49 -49.61
N PHE A 45 0.26 -10.41 -50.00
CA PHE A 45 -1.19 -10.43 -50.14
C PHE A 45 -1.54 -10.62 -51.62
N SER A 46 -2.02 -11.82 -51.89
CA SER A 46 -2.40 -12.36 -53.19
C SER A 46 -3.43 -11.47 -53.91
N ASP A 47 -3.14 -11.16 -55.17
CA ASP A 47 -4.10 -10.64 -56.14
C ASP A 47 -5.35 -11.53 -56.17
N SER A 48 -6.51 -10.95 -55.87
CA SER A 48 -7.81 -11.58 -56.07
C SER A 48 -8.45 -11.04 -57.35
N ASP A 49 -8.55 -11.95 -58.31
CA ASP A 49 -9.15 -11.86 -59.64
C ASP A 49 -10.59 -11.27 -59.63
N PRO A 50 -10.92 -10.25 -60.44
CA PRO A 50 -12.25 -9.63 -60.44
C PRO A 50 -13.12 -10.18 -61.57
N SER A 51 -13.89 -11.26 -61.35
CA SER A 51 -15.07 -11.50 -62.20
C SER A 51 -16.10 -12.50 -61.62
N ASN A 52 -16.96 -12.03 -60.72
CA ASN A 52 -18.29 -12.62 -60.60
C ASN A 52 -19.36 -11.59 -60.20
N LYS A 53 -19.92 -10.90 -61.21
CA LYS A 53 -20.96 -9.86 -61.07
C LYS A 53 -22.30 -10.34 -60.48
N GLY A 54 -22.42 -11.61 -60.06
CA GLY A 54 -23.57 -12.12 -59.31
C GLY A 54 -23.36 -12.18 -57.79
N SER A 55 -22.12 -12.01 -57.29
CA SER A 55 -21.74 -12.19 -55.88
C SER A 55 -21.73 -10.89 -55.08
N ASP A 56 -21.48 -9.75 -55.73
CA ASP A 56 -21.27 -8.45 -55.07
C ASP A 56 -22.50 -7.99 -54.27
N ARG A 57 -23.72 -8.28 -54.74
CA ARG A 57 -24.94 -7.89 -54.03
C ARG A 57 -25.11 -8.63 -52.69
N LYS A 58 -24.66 -9.89 -52.61
CA LYS A 58 -24.69 -10.66 -51.35
C LYS A 58 -23.60 -10.18 -50.39
N LEU A 59 -22.43 -9.81 -50.91
CA LEU A 59 -21.33 -9.29 -50.11
C LEU A 59 -21.67 -7.93 -49.50
N VAL A 60 -22.30 -7.03 -50.26
CA VAL A 60 -22.76 -5.71 -49.76
C VAL A 60 -23.82 -5.88 -48.66
N ILE A 61 -24.77 -6.81 -48.82
CA ILE A 61 -25.79 -7.09 -47.80
C ILE A 61 -25.13 -7.64 -46.52
N LEU A 62 -24.17 -8.57 -46.66
CA LEU A 62 -23.44 -9.13 -45.52
C LEU A 62 -22.67 -8.04 -44.75
N LEU A 63 -21.99 -7.15 -45.47
CA LEU A 63 -21.24 -6.03 -44.89
C LEU A 63 -22.18 -5.07 -44.14
N GLY A 64 -23.36 -4.77 -44.70
CA GLY A 64 -24.36 -3.92 -44.07
C GLY A 64 -24.91 -4.51 -42.75
N ILE A 65 -25.16 -5.82 -42.71
CA ILE A 65 -25.56 -6.52 -41.48
C ILE A 65 -24.46 -6.45 -40.43
N LEU A 66 -23.20 -6.64 -40.83
CA LEU A 66 -22.07 -6.59 -39.91
C LEU A 66 -21.89 -5.20 -39.29
N VAL A 67 -22.02 -4.13 -40.09
CA VAL A 67 -22.00 -2.75 -39.60
C VAL A 67 -23.16 -2.49 -38.63
N LEU A 68 -24.36 -2.99 -38.92
CA LEU A 68 -25.52 -2.87 -38.03
C LEU A 68 -25.32 -3.58 -36.70
N ILE A 69 -24.72 -4.77 -36.69
CA ILE A 69 -24.41 -5.51 -35.45
C ILE A 69 -23.37 -4.75 -34.64
N PHE A 70 -22.30 -4.23 -35.26
CA PHE A 70 -21.32 -3.41 -34.56
C PHE A 70 -21.95 -2.11 -34.01
N ALA A 71 -22.76 -1.42 -34.80
CA ALA A 71 -23.46 -0.21 -34.35
C ALA A 71 -24.39 -0.51 -33.17
N ALA A 72 -25.16 -1.61 -33.23
CA ALA A 72 -26.02 -2.05 -32.13
C ALA A 72 -25.21 -2.44 -30.89
N PHE A 73 -24.06 -3.09 -31.05
CA PHE A 73 -23.17 -3.42 -29.94
C PHE A 73 -22.58 -2.17 -29.27
N PHE A 74 -22.10 -1.20 -30.06
CA PHE A 74 -21.57 0.06 -29.52
C PHE A 74 -22.65 0.93 -28.87
N LEU A 75 -23.83 1.04 -29.48
CA LEU A 75 -24.98 1.73 -28.88
C LEU A 75 -25.45 1.02 -27.61
N GLY A 76 -25.49 -0.32 -27.62
CA GLY A 76 -25.79 -1.13 -26.45
C GLY A 76 -24.80 -0.87 -25.32
N ARG A 77 -23.49 -0.89 -25.60
CA ARG A 77 -22.44 -0.56 -24.62
C ARG A 77 -22.54 0.88 -24.12
N PHE A 78 -22.94 1.83 -24.97
CA PHE A 78 -23.09 3.21 -24.58
C PHE A 78 -24.28 3.44 -23.65
N VAL A 79 -25.41 2.75 -23.90
CA VAL A 79 -26.63 2.83 -23.07
C VAL A 79 -26.50 2.01 -21.79
N LEU A 80 -25.80 0.85 -21.85
CA LEU A 80 -25.57 -0.05 -20.71
C LEU A 80 -24.29 0.28 -19.94
N ASN A 81 -23.54 1.31 -20.33
CA ASN A 81 -22.57 1.91 -19.43
C ASN A 81 -23.37 2.67 -18.37
N ASP A 82 -23.93 1.92 -17.41
CA ASP A 82 -24.28 2.46 -16.12
C ASP A 82 -23.05 3.23 -15.67
N LYS A 83 -23.22 4.55 -15.61
CA LYS A 83 -22.20 5.42 -15.01
C LYS A 83 -22.10 4.92 -13.58
N GLN A 84 -21.09 4.10 -13.32
CA GLN A 84 -20.64 3.82 -11.97
C GLN A 84 -20.35 5.20 -11.39
N ILE A 85 -21.32 5.74 -10.65
CA ILE A 85 -21.16 7.00 -9.96
C ILE A 85 -20.09 6.67 -8.92
N ILE A 86 -18.87 7.12 -9.18
CA ILE A 86 -17.76 6.93 -8.26
C ILE A 86 -18.13 7.74 -7.02
N LYS A 87 -18.69 7.06 -6.02
CA LYS A 87 -19.03 7.66 -4.73
C LYS A 87 -17.73 7.98 -4.01
N SER A 88 -17.63 9.18 -3.43
CA SER A 88 -16.51 9.50 -2.56
C SER A 88 -16.66 8.75 -1.22
N PRO A 89 -15.56 8.51 -0.48
CA PRO A 89 -15.64 7.95 0.87
C PRO A 89 -16.63 8.70 1.79
N ASP A 90 -16.69 10.03 1.70
CA ASP A 90 -17.64 10.85 2.49
C ASP A 90 -19.11 10.56 2.15
N GLN A 91 -19.41 10.32 0.87
CA GLN A 91 -20.75 9.92 0.43
C GLN A 91 -21.10 8.54 0.96
N LEU A 92 -20.16 7.60 0.88
CA LEU A 92 -20.34 6.25 1.44
C LEU A 92 -20.58 6.31 2.96
N HIS A 93 -19.86 7.16 3.69
CA HIS A 93 -20.12 7.32 5.13
C HIS A 93 -21.54 7.82 5.41
N SER A 94 -22.02 8.79 4.63
CA SER A 94 -23.37 9.33 4.77
C SER A 94 -24.45 8.27 4.51
N GLU A 95 -24.27 7.46 3.46
CA GLU A 95 -25.17 6.35 3.11
C GLU A 95 -25.11 5.21 4.15
N ASN A 96 -23.92 4.87 4.66
CA ASN A 96 -23.74 3.87 5.71
C ASN A 96 -24.49 4.27 7.00
N ILE A 97 -24.36 5.54 7.40
CA ILE A 97 -25.06 6.08 8.58
C ILE A 97 -26.59 6.09 8.36
N ALA A 98 -27.04 6.33 7.13
CA ALA A 98 -28.46 6.25 6.75
C ALA A 98 -29.00 4.81 6.71
N GLY A 99 -28.12 3.80 6.66
CA GLY A 99 -28.50 2.39 6.51
C GLY A 99 -28.77 1.98 5.06
N ASP A 100 -28.24 2.73 4.10
CA ASP A 100 -28.46 2.54 2.66
C ASP A 100 -27.38 1.66 2.00
N LEU A 101 -26.30 1.31 2.72
CA LEU A 101 -25.23 0.43 2.21
C LEU A 101 -25.45 -1.03 2.58
N ASP A 102 -25.04 -1.92 1.68
CA ASP A 102 -24.89 -3.34 1.97
C ASP A 102 -23.73 -3.57 2.96
N SER A 103 -23.82 -4.61 3.79
CA SER A 103 -22.82 -4.89 4.84
C SER A 103 -21.40 -5.17 4.30
N GLU A 104 -21.28 -5.52 3.03
CA GLU A 104 -19.99 -5.70 2.34
C GLU A 104 -19.37 -4.36 1.92
N GLU A 105 -20.19 -3.34 1.69
CA GLU A 105 -19.77 -1.98 1.30
C GLU A 105 -19.55 -1.09 2.52
N GLY A 106 -20.27 -1.31 3.61
CA GLY A 106 -20.08 -0.58 4.84
C GLY A 106 -20.96 -1.04 5.98
N TYR A 107 -20.52 -0.76 7.21
CA TYR A 107 -21.33 -0.97 8.40
C TYR A 107 -20.87 -0.05 9.53
N VAL A 108 -21.68 0.08 10.58
CA VAL A 108 -21.31 0.82 11.79
C VAL A 108 -20.76 -0.15 12.85
N TYR A 109 -19.54 0.09 13.32
CA TYR A 109 -18.88 -0.70 14.35
C TYR A 109 -18.52 0.18 15.54
N ASN A 110 -19.05 -0.12 16.74
CA ASN A 110 -18.81 0.67 17.96
C ASN A 110 -19.03 2.19 17.78
N GLY A 111 -20.00 2.58 16.95
CA GLY A 111 -20.31 3.99 16.65
C GLY A 111 -19.46 4.62 15.55
N TYR A 112 -18.52 3.88 14.96
CA TYR A 112 -17.69 4.31 13.84
C TYR A 112 -18.28 3.79 12.53
N SER A 113 -18.43 4.66 11.53
CA SER A 113 -18.85 4.27 10.19
C SER A 113 -17.65 3.73 9.43
N PHE A 114 -17.68 2.45 9.07
CA PHE A 114 -16.68 1.80 8.21
C PHE A 114 -17.23 1.65 6.80
N VAL A 115 -16.46 2.06 5.79
CA VAL A 115 -16.83 1.92 4.38
C VAL A 115 -15.69 1.32 3.57
N ASN A 116 -16.00 0.35 2.72
CA ASN A 116 -15.05 -0.26 1.81
C ASN A 116 -15.04 0.51 0.50
N PHE A 117 -13.89 1.10 0.17
CA PHE A 117 -13.70 1.78 -1.10
C PHE A 117 -12.45 1.22 -1.79
N GLY A 118 -12.65 0.42 -2.83
CA GLY A 118 -11.57 -0.20 -3.59
C GLY A 118 -10.76 -1.23 -2.81
N GLY A 119 -11.39 -1.96 -1.88
CA GLY A 119 -10.73 -2.97 -1.04
C GLY A 119 -9.97 -2.40 0.16
N VAL A 120 -10.14 -1.10 0.45
CA VAL A 120 -9.58 -0.44 1.63
C VAL A 120 -10.73 0.05 2.50
N TRP A 121 -10.63 -0.20 3.79
CA TRP A 121 -11.64 0.19 4.77
C TRP A 121 -11.32 1.58 5.33
N TYR A 122 -12.23 2.52 5.12
CA TYR A 122 -12.14 3.88 5.62
C TYR A 122 -13.05 4.09 6.81
N THR A 123 -12.59 4.87 7.78
CA THR A 123 -13.38 5.35 8.93
C THR A 123 -12.81 6.68 9.39
N GLN A 124 -13.60 7.45 10.13
CA GLN A 124 -13.14 8.66 10.79
C GLN A 124 -13.06 8.43 12.30
N ALA A 125 -11.96 8.86 12.92
CA ALA A 125 -11.82 8.84 14.37
C ALA A 125 -11.36 10.19 14.88
N GLN A 126 -11.97 10.63 15.98
CA GLN A 126 -11.50 11.80 16.71
C GLN A 126 -10.43 11.38 17.72
N LEU A 127 -9.25 11.98 17.61
CA LEU A 127 -8.19 11.86 18.60
C LEU A 127 -7.86 13.27 19.09
N GLU A 128 -8.03 13.49 20.39
CA GLU A 128 -7.97 14.82 21.00
C GLU A 128 -8.95 15.81 20.30
N ASN A 129 -8.41 16.85 19.65
CA ASN A 129 -9.19 17.89 18.98
C ASN A 129 -9.16 17.79 17.45
N ALA A 130 -8.65 16.68 16.90
CA ALA A 130 -8.55 16.48 15.46
C ALA A 130 -9.33 15.24 15.01
N ILE A 131 -9.97 15.35 13.85
CA ILE A 131 -10.60 14.22 13.15
C ILE A 131 -9.59 13.70 12.15
N TYR A 132 -9.36 12.39 12.16
CA TYR A 132 -8.46 11.71 11.25
C TYR A 132 -9.25 10.79 10.34
N ASP A 133 -9.01 10.89 9.03
CA ASP A 133 -9.41 9.89 8.06
C ASP A 133 -8.43 8.71 8.14
N LEU A 134 -8.95 7.57 8.57
CA LEU A 134 -8.18 6.35 8.79
C LEU A 134 -8.46 5.37 7.67
N ALA A 135 -7.39 4.74 7.17
CA ALA A 135 -7.45 3.69 6.18
C ALA A 135 -6.86 2.40 6.76
N PHE A 136 -7.62 1.31 6.67
CA PHE A 136 -7.26 -0.02 7.14
C PHE A 136 -7.33 -1.01 5.99
N ASN A 137 -6.49 -2.04 6.04
CA ASN A 137 -6.54 -3.12 5.06
C ASN A 137 -7.67 -4.11 5.39
N ASN A 138 -8.06 -4.19 6.66
CA ASN A 138 -9.06 -5.12 7.16
C ASN A 138 -10.11 -4.38 7.99
N ASP A 139 -11.33 -4.90 7.98
CA ASP A 139 -12.44 -4.40 8.77
C ASP A 139 -12.39 -4.92 10.23
N PRO A 140 -13.09 -4.26 11.17
CA PRO A 140 -13.12 -4.68 12.56
C PRO A 140 -13.57 -6.14 12.80
N GLU A 141 -14.58 -6.63 12.07
CA GLU A 141 -15.14 -7.96 12.28
C GLU A 141 -14.17 -9.07 11.89
N SER A 142 -13.41 -8.89 10.80
CA SER A 142 -12.43 -9.88 10.35
C SER A 142 -11.21 -10.02 11.27
N ILE A 143 -10.90 -9.03 12.11
CA ILE A 143 -9.70 -9.03 12.97
C ILE A 143 -9.98 -9.10 14.48
N LYS A 144 -11.25 -9.02 14.91
CA LYS A 144 -11.63 -9.00 16.34
C LYS A 144 -11.14 -10.20 17.17
N HIS A 145 -10.90 -11.33 16.51
CA HIS A 145 -10.50 -12.58 17.14
C HIS A 145 -8.99 -12.69 17.41
N ILE A 146 -8.17 -11.77 16.86
CA ILE A 146 -6.73 -11.76 17.06
C ILE A 146 -6.42 -11.35 18.52
N PRO A 147 -5.76 -12.22 19.30
CA PRO A 147 -5.51 -11.94 20.71
C PRO A 147 -4.46 -10.84 20.89
N VAL A 148 -4.69 -10.02 21.92
CA VAL A 148 -3.75 -9.01 22.43
C VAL A 148 -3.36 -9.45 23.83
N GLU A 149 -2.11 -9.85 24.01
CA GLU A 149 -1.59 -10.46 25.23
C GLU A 149 -0.55 -9.56 25.91
N GLY A 150 -0.35 -9.75 27.21
CA GLY A 150 0.70 -9.07 27.96
C GLY A 150 0.32 -7.69 28.49
N ILE A 151 1.32 -6.95 28.98
CA ILE A 151 1.16 -5.63 29.61
C ILE A 151 2.19 -4.69 29.01
N LEU A 152 1.71 -3.54 28.53
CA LEU A 152 2.54 -2.46 28.03
C LEU A 152 2.83 -1.48 29.16
N ASN A 153 4.10 -1.13 29.34
CA ASN A 153 4.45 -0.01 30.19
C ASN A 153 4.37 1.28 29.36
N GLU A 154 3.27 2.03 29.54
CA GLU A 154 2.95 3.22 28.76
C GLU A 154 3.98 4.36 28.92
N ASP A 155 4.74 4.37 30.02
CA ASP A 155 5.76 5.41 30.28
C ASP A 155 6.83 5.43 29.18
N TYR A 156 7.19 4.27 28.63
CA TYR A 156 8.10 4.16 27.49
C TYR A 156 7.57 4.87 26.23
N PHE A 157 6.26 4.89 26.05
CA PHE A 157 5.62 5.43 24.86
C PHE A 157 5.29 6.92 25.00
N ALA A 158 5.46 7.48 26.20
CA ALA A 158 5.21 8.89 26.49
C ALA A 158 6.21 9.84 25.79
N GLU A 159 7.45 9.41 25.56
CA GLU A 159 8.49 10.24 24.92
C GLU A 159 8.26 10.47 23.42
N LYS A 160 7.23 9.86 22.83
CA LYS A 160 6.89 9.98 21.41
C LYS A 160 8.04 9.62 20.47
N LYS A 161 8.99 8.78 20.88
CA LYS A 161 10.03 8.21 20.02
C LYS A 161 9.90 6.69 19.99
N LEU A 162 9.83 6.11 18.80
CA LEU A 162 9.67 4.67 18.60
C LEU A 162 10.67 4.10 17.62
N TRP A 163 11.18 2.93 17.94
CA TRP A 163 12.00 2.14 17.03
C TRP A 163 11.15 1.06 16.41
N ILE A 164 11.09 1.03 15.09
CA ILE A 164 10.40 -0.02 14.36
C ILE A 164 11.43 -0.97 13.79
N THR A 165 11.32 -2.23 14.16
CA THR A 165 12.21 -3.30 13.70
C THR A 165 11.43 -4.50 13.21
N PHE A 166 12.09 -5.38 12.48
CA PHE A 166 11.48 -6.57 11.90
C PHE A 166 12.47 -7.73 11.87
N ASP A 167 11.93 -8.94 11.81
CA ASP A 167 12.73 -10.16 11.69
C ASP A 167 13.32 -10.24 10.28
N SER A 168 14.66 -10.14 10.15
CA SER A 168 15.32 -10.24 8.86
C SER A 168 15.35 -11.66 8.29
N ASN A 169 15.08 -12.67 9.12
CA ASN A 169 14.96 -14.06 8.68
C ASN A 169 13.55 -14.40 8.17
N ALA A 170 12.57 -13.48 8.33
CA ALA A 170 11.27 -13.65 7.71
C ALA A 170 11.46 -13.68 6.19
N THR A 171 11.17 -14.81 5.54
CA THR A 171 11.38 -14.96 4.09
C THR A 171 10.06 -14.93 3.34
N ALA A 172 8.99 -15.48 3.92
CA ALA A 172 7.66 -15.50 3.31
C ALA A 172 6.90 -14.18 3.50
N SER A 173 7.15 -13.47 4.60
CA SER A 173 6.32 -12.34 5.02
C SER A 173 6.91 -10.96 4.75
N LEU A 174 8.11 -10.81 4.16
CA LEU A 174 8.75 -9.49 3.97
C LEU A 174 7.86 -8.46 3.25
N LYS A 175 7.15 -8.89 2.20
CA LYS A 175 6.24 -8.00 1.46
C LYS A 175 5.08 -7.52 2.35
N TYR A 176 4.58 -8.38 3.22
CA TYR A 176 3.48 -8.04 4.14
C TYR A 176 3.97 -7.25 5.35
N ILE A 177 5.18 -7.53 5.85
CA ILE A 177 5.87 -6.70 6.85
C ILE A 177 6.04 -5.28 6.31
N ALA A 178 6.46 -5.13 5.04
CA ALA A 178 6.62 -3.81 4.43
C ALA A 178 5.28 -3.05 4.34
N VAL A 179 4.19 -3.72 3.93
CA VAL A 179 2.84 -3.13 3.91
C VAL A 179 2.36 -2.78 5.31
N ALA A 180 2.54 -3.69 6.27
CA ALA A 180 2.15 -3.49 7.67
C ALA A 180 2.90 -2.29 8.26
N ASN A 181 4.22 -2.25 8.12
CA ASN A 181 5.07 -1.17 8.60
C ASN A 181 4.71 0.17 7.94
N GLY A 182 4.48 0.21 6.63
CA GLY A 182 4.12 1.44 5.92
C GLY A 182 2.82 2.07 6.46
N GLY A 183 1.76 1.27 6.62
CA GLY A 183 0.48 1.73 7.17
C GLY A 183 0.57 2.09 8.65
N PHE A 184 1.32 1.30 9.43
CA PHE A 184 1.53 1.53 10.85
C PHE A 184 2.32 2.81 11.11
N SER A 185 3.48 2.96 10.47
CA SER A 185 4.33 4.15 10.56
C SER A 185 3.59 5.42 10.17
N THR A 186 2.80 5.36 9.09
CA THR A 186 2.00 6.52 8.64
C THR A 186 0.98 6.92 9.71
N SER A 187 0.29 5.96 10.31
CA SER A 187 -0.68 6.21 11.39
C SER A 187 0.00 6.81 12.63
N LEU A 188 1.12 6.22 13.07
CA LEU A 188 1.87 6.69 14.23
C LEU A 188 2.41 8.12 14.07
N ALA A 189 2.97 8.44 12.91
CA ALA A 189 3.49 9.76 12.64
C ALA A 189 2.37 10.81 12.53
N LYS A 190 1.30 10.51 11.78
CA LYS A 190 0.24 11.49 11.50
C LYS A 190 -0.71 11.71 12.68
N ALA A 191 -1.22 10.62 13.27
CA ALA A 191 -2.27 10.70 14.27
C ALA A 191 -1.70 10.81 15.69
N PHE A 192 -0.64 10.05 15.98
CA PHE A 192 -0.12 9.95 17.34
C PHE A 192 1.12 10.80 17.61
N GLY A 193 1.69 11.42 16.57
CA GLY A 193 2.83 12.34 16.66
C GLY A 193 4.15 11.68 17.04
N TYR A 194 4.33 10.38 16.74
CA TYR A 194 5.58 9.69 17.04
C TYR A 194 6.69 10.03 16.04
N TRP A 195 7.90 10.22 16.57
CA TRP A 195 9.15 10.17 15.82
C TRP A 195 9.60 8.72 15.66
N LEU A 196 9.69 8.26 14.42
CA LEU A 196 9.97 6.86 14.09
C LEU A 196 11.41 6.68 13.62
N GLU A 197 12.11 5.72 14.20
CA GLU A 197 13.46 5.31 13.82
C GLU A 197 13.48 3.85 13.36
N SER A 198 14.28 3.55 12.33
CA SER A 198 14.46 2.15 11.91
C SER A 198 15.41 1.43 12.86
N GLY A 199 14.98 0.29 13.41
CA GLY A 199 15.83 -0.61 14.19
C GLY A 199 16.29 -1.82 13.38
N CYS A 200 17.49 -2.31 13.68
CA CYS A 200 18.02 -3.57 13.13
C CYS A 200 18.03 -4.67 14.18
N THR A 201 17.78 -5.91 13.78
CA THR A 201 17.83 -7.09 14.67
C THR A 201 19.14 -7.87 14.55
N SER A 202 19.88 -7.72 13.45
CA SER A 202 21.18 -8.37 13.22
C SER A 202 22.14 -7.48 12.43
N HIS A 203 23.44 -7.70 12.58
CA HIS A 203 24.49 -7.08 11.76
C HIS A 203 24.75 -7.83 10.45
N GLU A 204 24.15 -9.02 10.27
CA GLU A 204 24.33 -9.82 9.06
C GLU A 204 23.73 -9.13 7.82
N ASP A 205 22.66 -8.37 8.03
CA ASP A 205 22.03 -7.59 6.96
C ASP A 205 22.96 -6.47 6.48
N PRO A 206 23.25 -6.36 5.17
CA PRO A 206 24.11 -5.32 4.62
C PRO A 206 23.71 -3.89 5.03
N GLY A 207 22.40 -3.64 5.20
CA GLY A 207 21.86 -2.35 5.65
C GLY A 207 22.05 -2.05 7.14
N CYS A 208 22.47 -3.04 7.95
CA CYS A 208 22.52 -2.99 9.41
C CYS A 208 23.93 -3.11 10.01
N ARG A 209 24.97 -3.37 9.21
CA ARG A 209 26.35 -3.62 9.70
C ARG A 209 26.91 -2.54 10.65
N ASN A 210 26.53 -1.28 10.47
CA ASN A 210 26.99 -0.15 11.29
C ASN A 210 25.84 0.54 12.03
N LYS A 211 24.67 -0.11 12.12
CA LYS A 211 23.53 0.41 12.86
C LYS A 211 23.45 -0.29 14.20
N GLU A 212 22.97 0.43 15.20
CA GLU A 212 22.71 -0.12 16.52
C GLU A 212 21.61 -1.19 16.44
N ILE A 213 21.87 -2.34 17.06
CA ILE A 213 20.87 -3.41 17.18
C ILE A 213 19.82 -2.97 18.19
N THR A 214 18.55 -2.97 17.78
CA THR A 214 17.43 -2.55 18.60
C THR A 214 16.41 -3.68 18.60
N THR A 215 16.35 -4.43 19.70
CA THR A 215 15.40 -5.52 19.94
C THR A 215 14.53 -5.20 21.14
N CYS A 216 13.55 -6.06 21.44
CA CYS A 216 12.76 -5.93 22.67
C CYS A 216 13.60 -6.04 23.95
N ASP A 217 14.82 -6.59 23.89
CA ASP A 217 15.72 -6.70 25.05
C ASP A 217 16.35 -5.35 25.44
N ASP A 218 16.24 -4.33 24.59
CA ASP A 218 16.75 -2.99 24.88
C ASP A 218 15.77 -2.22 25.77
N LEU A 219 15.97 -2.34 27.08
CA LEU A 219 15.13 -1.74 28.12
C LEU A 219 15.09 -0.20 28.13
N ASN A 220 15.86 0.49 27.29
CA ASN A 220 15.88 1.95 27.21
C ASN A 220 15.16 2.48 25.96
N LYS A 221 14.58 1.60 25.14
CA LYS A 221 13.93 1.99 23.88
C LYS A 221 12.52 1.44 23.79
N SER A 222 11.66 2.22 23.18
CA SER A 222 10.27 1.83 22.92
C SER A 222 10.22 1.20 21.54
N VAL A 223 10.03 -0.12 21.51
CA VAL A 223 10.25 -0.93 20.30
C VAL A 223 8.94 -1.50 19.78
N VAL A 224 8.73 -1.42 18.47
CA VAL A 224 7.71 -2.19 17.76
C VAL A 224 8.41 -3.18 16.86
N TYR A 225 8.15 -4.46 17.09
CA TYR A 225 8.82 -5.57 16.41
C TYR A 225 7.83 -6.37 15.57
N PHE A 226 8.02 -6.35 14.25
CA PHE A 226 7.29 -7.20 13.32
C PHE A 226 7.96 -8.57 13.22
N LYS A 227 7.25 -9.62 13.63
CA LYS A 227 7.79 -10.98 13.72
C LYS A 227 6.98 -11.94 12.87
N GLU A 228 7.65 -12.73 12.03
CA GLU A 228 7.00 -13.85 11.33
C GLU A 228 6.77 -15.00 12.33
N GLY A 229 5.54 -15.50 12.43
CA GLY A 229 5.26 -16.64 13.29
C GLY A 229 3.78 -16.92 13.52
N GLU A 230 3.49 -18.11 14.01
CA GLU A 230 2.14 -18.56 14.39
C GLU A 230 2.05 -18.82 15.91
N PRO A 231 0.87 -18.65 16.53
CA PRO A 231 -0.34 -18.07 15.94
C PRO A 231 -0.22 -16.55 15.74
N THR A 232 -1.11 -15.98 14.94
CA THR A 232 -1.24 -14.52 14.74
C THR A 232 -1.70 -13.86 16.04
N LYS A 233 -0.92 -12.89 16.54
CA LYS A 233 -1.20 -12.20 17.80
C LYS A 233 -0.41 -10.92 17.98
N ILE A 234 -0.83 -10.13 18.96
CA ILE A 234 -0.11 -8.95 19.44
C ILE A 234 0.35 -9.25 20.88
N ILE A 235 1.63 -9.01 21.17
CA ILE A 235 2.21 -9.23 22.50
C ILE A 235 2.77 -7.90 23.01
N TYR A 236 2.38 -7.51 24.21
CA TYR A 236 2.98 -6.43 24.96
C TYR A 236 3.98 -6.99 25.97
N ASP A 237 5.22 -6.55 25.84
CA ASP A 237 6.32 -6.96 26.71
C ASP A 237 7.05 -5.72 27.20
N SER A 238 6.50 -5.10 28.26
CA SER A 238 7.04 -3.89 28.89
C SER A 238 7.19 -2.72 27.91
N ASN A 239 8.39 -2.49 27.39
CA ASN A 239 8.75 -1.44 26.43
C ASN A 239 8.63 -1.88 24.97
N CYS A 240 8.26 -3.14 24.72
CA CYS A 240 8.15 -3.71 23.38
C CYS A 240 6.71 -4.09 23.01
N ILE A 241 6.36 -3.87 21.74
CA ILE A 241 5.15 -4.38 21.12
C ILE A 241 5.55 -5.32 20.00
N ILE A 242 5.16 -6.58 20.08
CA ILE A 242 5.43 -7.59 19.07
C ILE A 242 4.16 -7.82 18.26
N ILE A 243 4.23 -7.54 16.96
CA ILE A 243 3.17 -7.81 15.98
C ILE A 243 3.56 -9.09 15.25
N GLN A 244 2.91 -10.20 15.59
CA GLN A 244 3.23 -11.53 15.09
C GLN A 244 2.17 -12.06 14.13
N GLY A 245 2.59 -12.61 12.99
CA GLY A 245 1.72 -13.30 12.03
C GLY A 245 2.51 -13.84 10.84
N VAL A 246 1.84 -14.61 9.97
CA VAL A 246 2.42 -15.13 8.72
C VAL A 246 1.67 -14.54 7.53
N GLY A 247 2.41 -14.10 6.51
CA GLY A 247 1.81 -13.56 5.30
C GLY A 247 0.94 -12.34 5.58
N GLU A 248 -0.31 -12.35 5.09
CA GLU A 248 -1.27 -11.27 5.29
C GLU A 248 -1.70 -11.08 6.75
N ASP A 249 -1.59 -12.12 7.58
CA ASP A 249 -2.06 -12.03 8.96
C ASP A 249 -1.26 -11.03 9.80
N ILE A 250 -0.02 -10.71 9.42
CA ILE A 250 0.73 -9.63 10.07
C ILE A 250 0.11 -8.26 9.81
N VAL A 251 -0.52 -8.07 8.64
CA VAL A 251 -1.27 -6.86 8.30
C VAL A 251 -2.55 -6.78 9.13
N LYS A 252 -3.22 -7.92 9.32
CA LYS A 252 -4.40 -8.01 10.21
C LYS A 252 -4.05 -7.69 11.66
N ALA A 253 -2.95 -8.25 12.17
CA ALA A 253 -2.46 -7.95 13.52
C ALA A 253 -2.10 -6.46 13.66
N LYS A 254 -1.48 -5.85 12.64
CA LYS A 254 -1.23 -4.40 12.60
C LYS A 254 -2.52 -3.58 12.68
N ASP A 255 -3.53 -3.92 11.88
CA ASP A 255 -4.81 -3.19 11.89
C ASP A 255 -5.52 -3.34 13.23
N ARG A 256 -5.48 -4.54 13.82
CA ARG A 256 -6.07 -4.83 15.13
C ARG A 256 -5.45 -3.96 16.23
N LEU A 257 -4.14 -3.80 16.21
CA LEU A 257 -3.40 -2.94 17.14
C LEU A 257 -3.78 -1.47 16.96
N LEU A 258 -3.79 -0.97 15.71
CA LEU A 258 -4.14 0.42 15.43
C LEU A 258 -5.58 0.74 15.84
N MET A 259 -6.55 -0.11 15.51
CA MET A 259 -7.94 0.08 15.93
C MET A 259 -8.08 0.13 17.45
N ARG A 260 -7.25 -0.62 18.19
CA ARG A 260 -7.18 -0.52 19.65
C ARG A 260 -6.60 0.80 20.13
N TRP A 261 -5.57 1.31 19.47
CA TRP A 261 -4.95 2.59 19.81
C TRP A 261 -5.87 3.78 19.54
N TYR A 262 -6.64 3.73 18.45
CA TYR A 262 -7.71 4.69 18.15
C TYR A 262 -8.97 4.53 19.02
N LYS A 263 -8.99 3.57 19.96
CA LYS A 263 -10.14 3.26 20.83
C LYS A 263 -11.41 2.85 20.09
N ILE A 264 -11.27 2.36 18.85
CA ILE A 264 -12.36 1.79 18.05
C ILE A 264 -12.71 0.39 18.56
N MET A 265 -11.70 -0.38 18.94
CA MET A 265 -11.84 -1.74 19.46
C MET A 265 -11.13 -1.88 20.81
N PRO A 266 -11.67 -2.66 21.77
CA PRO A 266 -11.01 -2.87 23.05
C PRO A 266 -9.67 -3.60 22.96
#